data_AF-A0A7W7QQU2-F1
#
_entry.id   AF-A0A7W7QQU2-F1
#
_cell.length_a   1.000
_cell.length_b   1.000
_cell.length_c   1.000
_cell.angle_alpha   90.00
_cell.angle_beta   90.00
_cell.angle_gamma   90.00
#
_symmetry.space_group_name_H-M   'P 1'
#
loop_
_entity.id
_entity.type
_entity.pdbx_description
1 polymer ?
#
loop_
_entity_poly.entity_id
_entity_poly.type
_entity_poly.pdbx_seq_one_letter_code
_entity_poly.pdbx_strand_id
1 'polypeptide(L)' 'MADEKTPSYEQAREELTEVVRRLEAGGLTLEESIQLWERGERLAALCEEWLQGARVKLAAAMAQRRGPDAAGDAPFQTF' A
#
# COMPACT_ATOMS: atom_id res chain seq x y z
N MET A 1 1.11 -1.08 -28.35
CA MET A 1 2.12 -0.50 -27.43
C MET A 1 1.63 -0.82 -26.03
N ALA A 2 2.25 -1.79 -25.37
CA ALA A 2 1.92 -2.13 -23.99
C ALA A 2 2.39 -0.97 -23.13
N ASP A 3 1.44 -0.28 -22.50
CA ASP A 3 1.76 0.67 -21.44
C ASP A 3 2.34 -0.19 -20.31
N GLU A 4 3.64 -0.08 -20.10
CA GLU A 4 4.37 -0.63 -18.94
C GLU A 4 3.94 0.17 -17.68
N LYS A 5 2.63 0.18 -17.44
CA LYS A 5 1.98 0.87 -16.35
C LYS A 5 1.99 -0.10 -15.19
N THR A 6 2.73 0.27 -14.15
CA THR A 6 2.56 -0.31 -12.82
C THR A 6 1.07 -0.54 -12.57
N PRO A 7 0.63 -1.79 -12.27
CA PRO A 7 -0.78 -2.06 -12.12
C PRO A 7 -1.35 -1.22 -10.98
N SER A 8 -2.61 -0.83 -11.12
CA SER A 8 -3.30 -0.11 -10.05
C SER A 8 -3.37 -0.97 -8.78
N TYR A 9 -3.53 -0.32 -7.63
CA TYR A 9 -3.67 -1.04 -6.35
C TYR A 9 -4.78 -2.10 -6.40
N GLU A 10 -5.93 -1.80 -7.00
CA GLU A 10 -7.05 -2.75 -7.08
C GLU A 10 -6.71 -3.96 -7.94
N GLN A 11 -6.05 -3.74 -9.09
CA GLN A 11 -5.60 -4.82 -9.96
C GLN A 11 -4.56 -5.71 -9.27
N ALA A 12 -3.56 -5.10 -8.61
CA ALA A 12 -2.55 -5.83 -7.86
C ALA A 12 -3.17 -6.66 -6.72
N ARG A 13 -4.16 -6.09 -6.01
CA ARG A 13 -4.87 -6.77 -4.93
C ARG A 13 -5.73 -7.93 -5.43
N GLU A 14 -6.43 -7.74 -6.55
CA GLU A 14 -7.26 -8.79 -7.15
C GLU A 14 -6.39 -9.95 -7.64
N GLU A 15 -5.26 -9.65 -8.29
CA GLU A 15 -4.31 -10.66 -8.71
C GLU A 15 -3.70 -11.42 -7.52
N LEU A 16 -3.35 -10.71 -6.44
CA LEU A 16 -2.85 -11.33 -5.20
C LEU A 16 -3.89 -12.28 -4.60
N THR A 17 -5.17 -11.87 -4.62
CA THR A 17 -6.27 -12.69 -4.12
C THR A 17 -6.42 -13.99 -4.92
N GLU A 18 -6.30 -13.93 -6.25
CA GLU A 18 -6.34 -15.15 -7.08
C GLU A 18 -5.12 -16.04 -6.85
N VAL A 19 -3.93 -15.47 -6.67
CA VAL A 19 -2.72 -16.23 -6.32
C VAL A 19 -2.91 -16.99 -5.00
N VAL A 20 -3.40 -16.32 -3.96
CA VAL A 20 -3.71 -16.95 -2.66
C VAL A 20 -4.75 -18.04 -2.83
N ARG A 21 -5.84 -17.78 -3.57
CA ARG A 21 -6.89 -18.77 -3.81
C ARG A 21 -6.35 -20.04 -4.49
N ARG A 22 -5.43 -19.89 -5.44
CA ARG A 22 -4.78 -21.02 -6.11
C ARG A 22 -3.85 -21.80 -5.20
N LEU A 23 -3.10 -21.12 -4.33
CA LEU A 23 -2.27 -21.77 -3.32
C LEU A 23 -3.12 -22.55 -2.31
N GLU A 24 -4.23 -21.96 -1.85
CA GLU A 24 -5.17 -22.59 -0.90
C GLU A 24 -5.95 -23.76 -1.49
N ALA A 25 -6.28 -23.71 -2.78
CA ALA A 25 -6.96 -24.82 -3.46
C ALA A 25 -6.11 -26.10 -3.49
N GLY A 26 -4.78 -25.98 -3.40
CA GLY A 26 -3.86 -27.10 -3.49
C GLY A 26 -3.85 -27.74 -4.88
N GLY A 27 -3.32 -28.96 -4.97
CA GLY A 27 -3.20 -29.70 -6.25
C GLY A 27 -2.10 -29.20 -7.18
N LEU A 28 -1.24 -28.30 -6.69
CA LEU A 28 -0.07 -27.78 -7.39
C LEU A 28 1.15 -28.62 -7.07
N THR A 29 2.08 -28.71 -8.01
CA THR A 29 3.43 -29.20 -7.72
C THR A 29 4.19 -28.23 -6.83
N LEU A 30 5.30 -28.69 -6.24
CA LEU A 30 6.16 -27.84 -5.42
C LEU A 30 6.68 -26.63 -6.22
N GLU A 31 7.12 -26.87 -7.47
CA GLU A 31 7.66 -25.82 -8.33
C GLU A 31 6.59 -24.75 -8.65
N GLU A 32 5.36 -25.18 -8.99
CA GLU A 32 4.24 -24.26 -9.22
C GLU A 32 3.86 -23.47 -7.97
N SER A 33 3.91 -24.12 -6.80
CA SER A 33 3.63 -23.48 -5.52
C SER A 33 4.65 -22.39 -5.19
N ILE A 34 5.94 -22.65 -5.47
CA ILE A 34 7.02 -21.66 -5.30
C ILE A 34 6.82 -20.49 -6.26
N GLN A 35 6.52 -20.74 -7.54
CA GLN A 35 6.28 -19.69 -8.53
C GLN A 35 5.10 -18.80 -8.17
N LEU A 36 4.00 -19.39 -7.70
CA LEU A 36 2.83 -18.63 -7.22
C LEU A 36 3.17 -17.82 -5.96
N TRP A 37 3.89 -18.41 -5.01
CA TRP A 37 4.32 -17.70 -3.82
C TRP A 37 5.19 -16.48 -4.16
N GLU A 38 6.22 -16.64 -5.00
CA GLU A 38 7.10 -15.54 -5.42
C GLU A 38 6.32 -14.41 -6.11
N ARG A 39 5.31 -14.77 -6.93
CA ARG A 39 4.42 -13.80 -7.55
C ARG A 39 3.56 -13.08 -6.49
N GLY A 40 3.02 -13.82 -5.53
CA GLY A 40 2.29 -13.27 -4.39
C GLY A 40 3.11 -12.25 -3.60
N GLU A 41 4.37 -12.57 -3.30
CA GLU A 41 5.28 -11.67 -2.58
C GLU A 41 5.51 -10.36 -3.36
N ARG A 42 5.72 -10.44 -4.68
CA ARG A 42 5.88 -9.23 -5.53
C ARG A 42 4.61 -8.36 -5.54
N LEU A 43 3.43 -8.99 -5.62
CA LEU A 43 2.16 -8.27 -5.58
C LEU A 43 1.89 -7.63 -4.21
N ALA A 44 2.25 -8.33 -3.13
CA ALA A 44 2.14 -7.80 -1.77
C ALA A 44 3.05 -6.58 -1.57
N ALA A 45 4.31 -6.66 -2.00
CA ALA A 45 5.25 -5.54 -1.96
C ALA A 45 4.71 -4.33 -2.75
N LEU A 46 4.17 -4.56 -3.95
CA LEU A 46 3.58 -3.49 -4.74
C LEU A 46 2.37 -2.84 -4.04
N CYS A 47 1.51 -3.65 -3.42
CA CYS A 47 0.37 -3.13 -2.64
C CYS A 47 0.86 -2.26 -1.47
N GLU A 48 1.93 -2.67 -0.79
CA GLU A 48 2.53 -1.92 0.30
C GLU A 48 3.09 -0.57 -0.17
N GLU A 49 3.81 -0.53 -1.29
CA GLU A 49 4.33 0.71 -1.88
C GLU A 49 3.21 1.71 -2.20
N TRP A 50 2.11 1.23 -2.78
CA TRP A 50 0.92 2.05 -3.05
C TRP A 50 0.33 2.65 -1.77
N LEU A 51 0.15 1.83 -0.74
CA LEU A 51 -0.41 2.25 0.54
C LEU A 51 0.52 3.24 1.25
N GLN A 52 1.83 3.01 1.22
CA GLN A 52 2.80 3.90 1.83
C GLN A 52 2.84 5.25 1.12
N GLY A 53 2.80 5.26 -0.21
CA GLY A 53 2.69 6.48 -1.00
C GLY A 53 1.41 7.27 -0.67
N ALA A 54 0.29 6.59 -0.48
CA ALA A 54 -0.96 7.24 -0.06
C ALA A 54 -0.87 7.85 1.35
N ARG A 55 -0.25 7.15 2.30
CA ARG A 55 -0.02 7.64 3.68
C ARG A 55 0.82 8.91 3.69
N VAL A 56 1.91 8.95 2.92
CA VAL A 56 2.78 10.14 2.82
C VAL A 56 2.02 11.33 2.25
N LYS A 57 1.23 11.13 1.18
CA LYS A 57 0.40 12.20 0.59
C LYS A 57 -0.63 12.74 1.58
N LEU A 58 -1.29 11.86 2.34
CA LEU A 58 -2.24 12.24 3.39
C LEU A 58 -1.56 13.06 4.50
N ALA A 59 -0.39 12.60 4.98
CA ALA A 59 0.37 13.31 6.02
C ALA A 59 0.77 14.73 5.56
N ALA A 60 1.24 14.87 4.31
CA ALA A 60 1.59 16.17 3.73
C ALA A 60 0.36 17.09 3.58
N ALA A 61 -0.79 16.55 3.17
CA ALA A 61 -2.04 17.32 3.10
C ALA A 61 -2.53 17.77 4.48
N MET A 62 -2.39 16.93 5.51
CA MET A 62 -2.74 17.28 6.89
C MET A 62 -1.81 18.36 7.46
N ALA A 63 -0.49 18.26 7.21
CA ALA A 63 0.48 19.26 7.64
C ALA A 63 0.22 20.63 7.00
N GLN A 64 -0.10 20.67 5.70
CA GLN A 64 -0.47 21.91 5.01
C GLN A 64 -1.76 22.54 5.56
N ARG A 65 -2.73 21.71 5.99
CA ARG A 65 -3.96 22.20 6.64
C ARG A 65 -3.72 22.73 8.05
N ARG A 66 -2.70 22.24 8.75
CA ARG A 66 -2.30 22.70 10.08
C ARG A 66 -1.21 23.78 9.97
N GLY A 67 -1.50 24.82 9.19
CA GLY A 67 -0.60 25.96 9.00
C GLY A 67 -0.05 26.55 10.32
N PRO A 68 1.01 27.37 10.23
CA PRO A 68 1.82 27.84 11.38
C PRO A 68 1.05 28.62 12.46
N ASP A 69 -0.23 28.91 12.25
CA ASP A 69 -1.08 29.70 13.15
C ASP A 69 -1.64 28.92 14.37
N ALA A 70 -1.33 27.62 14.50
CA ALA A 70 -1.61 26.87 15.74
C ALA A 70 -0.56 27.11 16.86
N ALA A 71 0.33 28.10 16.69
CA ALA A 71 1.25 28.61 17.72
C ALA A 71 0.80 29.96 18.30
N GLY A 72 -0.47 30.32 18.14
CA GLY A 72 -1.08 31.51 18.73
C GLY A 72 -2.10 31.17 19.81
N ASP A 73 -1.67 30.57 20.93
CA ASP A 73 -2.39 30.71 22.20
C ASP A 73 -1.43 30.52 23.39
N ALA A 74 -0.78 31.60 23.77
CA ALA A 74 -0.48 31.89 25.17
C ALA A 74 -1.32 33.12 25.51
N PRO A 75 -2.00 33.22 26.66
CA PRO A 75 -1.34 33.04 27.96
C PRO A 75 -2.20 32.46 29.10
N PHE A 76 -1.61 31.62 29.94
CA PHE A 76 -1.89 31.71 31.37
C PHE A 76 -0.58 31.66 32.15
N GLN A 77 0.00 32.85 32.37
CA GLN A 77 0.93 33.00 33.49
C GLN A 77 0.06 33.21 34.72
N THR A 78 0.00 32.15 35.51
CA THR A 78 -0.42 32.06 36.90
C THR A 78 -0.12 33.34 37.68
N PHE A 79 -1.16 33.91 38.28
CA PHE A 79 -1.07 34.76 39.46
C PHE A 79 -1.74 34.04 40.62
#